data_AF-A0AAW4BHA6-F1
#
_entry.id   AF-A0AAW4BHA6-F1
#
_cell.length_a   1.000
_cell.length_b   1.000
_cell.length_c   1.000
_cell.angle_alpha   90.00
_cell.angle_beta   90.00
_cell.angle_gamma   90.00
#
_symmetry.space_group_name_H-M   'P 1'
#
loop_
_entity.id
_entity.type
_entity.pdbx_description
1 polymer ?
#
loop_
_entity_poly.entity_id
_entity_poly.type
_entity_poly.pdbx_seq_one_letter_code
_entity_poly.pdbx_strand_id
1 'polypeptide(L)' 'MSNQKEKATHKMVRLAIIRIEKGRPKVVSDKRKMSVASVAEEAGVSRALIHRDCP' A
#
# COMPACT_ATOMS: atom_id res chain seq x y z
N MET A 1 -19.18 16.95 -9.45
CA MET A 1 -18.53 15.97 -8.54
C MET A 1 -17.32 15.41 -9.24
N SER A 2 -16.12 15.66 -8.71
CA SER A 2 -14.85 15.37 -9.37
C SER A 2 -14.72 13.88 -9.66
N ASN A 3 -14.79 13.52 -10.93
CA ASN A 3 -14.56 12.17 -11.43
C ASN A 3 -13.04 11.89 -11.42
N GLN A 4 -12.40 11.98 -10.25
CA GLN A 4 -11.00 11.58 -10.08
C GLN A 4 -10.98 10.06 -10.05
N LYS A 5 -10.72 9.46 -11.22
CA LYS A 5 -10.24 8.08 -11.32
C LYS A 5 -9.26 7.86 -10.17
N GLU A 6 -9.60 6.94 -9.25
CA GLU A 6 -8.70 6.53 -8.18
C GLU A 6 -7.32 6.28 -8.81
N LYS A 7 -6.31 7.05 -8.40
CA LYS A 7 -4.96 6.91 -8.94
C LYS A 7 -4.54 5.46 -8.75
N ALA A 8 -3.94 4.84 -9.77
CA ALA A 8 -3.54 3.44 -9.72
C ALA A 8 -2.74 3.11 -8.45
N THR A 9 -1.92 4.07 -7.98
CA THR A 9 -1.22 4.05 -6.70
C THR A 9 -2.12 3.74 -5.50
N HIS A 10 -3.25 4.42 -5.36
CA HIS A 10 -4.16 4.26 -4.22
C HIS A 10 -4.75 2.84 -4.19
N LYS A 11 -5.12 2.33 -5.36
CA LYS A 11 -5.57 0.94 -5.52
C LYS A 11 -4.49 -0.06 -5.09
N MET A 12 -3.23 0.16 -5.49
CA MET A 12 -2.12 -0.73 -5.13
C MET A 12 -1.84 -0.72 -3.62
N VAL A 13 -1.78 0.48 -3.02
CA VAL A 13 -1.58 0.65 -1.57
C VAL A 13 -2.71 -0.03 -0.79
N ARG A 14 -3.98 0.17 -1.20
CA ARG A 14 -5.13 -0.48 -0.56
C ARG A 14 -5.05 -1.99 -0.62
N LEU A 15 -4.68 -2.55 -1.78
CA LEU A 15 -4.53 -4.01 -1.94
C LEU A 15 -3.36 -4.57 -1.11
N ALA A 16 -2.26 -3.83 -0.98
CA ALA A 16 -1.13 -4.21 -0.14
C ALA A 16 -1.52 -4.26 1.35
N ILE A 17 -2.25 -3.25 1.83
CA ILE A 17 -2.81 -3.21 3.19
C ILE A 17 -3.66 -4.45 3.46
N ILE A 18 -4.64 -4.74 2.59
CA ILE A 18 -5.54 -5.89 2.74
C ILE A 18 -4.78 -7.22 2.76
N ARG A 19 -3.70 -7.36 1.97
CA ARG A 19 -2.88 -8.57 1.95
C ARG A 19 -2.12 -8.77 3.26
N ILE A 20 -1.52 -7.70 3.78
CA ILE A 20 -0.81 -7.72 5.06
C ILE A 20 -1.79 -8.05 6.20
N GLU A 21 -2.96 -7.41 6.24
CA GLU A 21 -3.99 -7.66 7.26
C GLU A 21 -4.51 -9.10 7.22
N LYS A 22 -4.64 -9.69 6.03
CA LYS A 22 -5.07 -11.09 5.87
C LYS A 22 -3.95 -12.11 6.08
N GLY A 23 -2.74 -11.68 6.44
CA GLY A 23 -1.60 -12.56 6.62
C GLY A 23 -1.14 -13.23 5.32
N ARG A 24 -1.42 -12.61 4.17
CA ARG A 24 -0.99 -13.08 2.84
C ARG A 24 -0.16 -12.04 2.09
N PRO A 25 0.86 -11.43 2.72
CA PRO A 25 1.77 -10.55 1.99
C PRO A 25 2.56 -11.36 0.95
N LYS A 26 2.92 -10.71 -0.16
CA LYS A 26 3.67 -11.31 -1.27
C LYS A 26 5.16 -11.03 -1.19
N VAL A 27 5.53 -9.84 -0.70
CA VAL A 27 6.90 -9.33 -0.69
C VAL A 27 7.42 -9.25 0.74
N VAL A 28 6.63 -8.70 1.66
CA VAL A 28 7.02 -8.58 3.06
C VAL A 28 6.73 -9.86 3.83
N SER A 29 7.49 -10.16 4.89
CA SER A 29 7.18 -11.28 5.77
C SER A 29 5.90 -11.02 6.57
N ASP A 30 5.10 -12.07 6.72
CA ASP A 30 3.92 -12.17 7.60
C ASP A 30 4.22 -11.87 9.07
N LYS A 31 5.47 -12.06 9.52
CA LYS A 31 5.92 -11.76 10.88
C LYS A 31 6.29 -10.28 11.09
N ARG A 32 6.39 -9.49 10.01
CA ARG A 32 6.77 -8.07 10.11
C ARG A 32 5.56 -7.24 10.51
N LYS A 33 5.76 -6.29 11.43
CA LYS A 33 4.70 -5.34 11.81
C LYS A 33 4.27 -4.49 10.62
N MET A 34 2.97 -4.19 10.58
CA MET A 34 2.40 -3.30 9.57
C MET A 34 2.92 -1.87 9.78
N SER A 35 3.56 -1.30 8.76
CA SER A 35 4.09 0.06 8.76
C SER A 35 4.01 0.65 7.36
N VAL A 36 4.14 1.97 7.23
CA VAL A 36 4.17 2.65 5.91
C VAL A 36 5.29 2.09 5.02
N ALA A 37 6.43 1.72 5.61
CA ALA A 37 7.51 1.07 4.88
C ALA A 37 7.11 -0.33 4.38
N SER A 38 6.50 -1.14 5.25
CA SER A 38 6.02 -2.49 4.90
C SER A 38 4.97 -2.44 3.78
N VAL A 39 4.05 -1.48 3.85
CA VAL A 39 3.00 -1.28 2.83
C VAL A 39 3.59 -0.79 1.51
N ALA A 40 4.58 0.12 1.55
CA ALA A 40 5.27 0.61 0.36
C ALA A 40 6.02 -0.52 -0.37
N GLU A 41 6.75 -1.34 0.38
CA GLU A 41 7.46 -2.52 -0.15
C GLU A 41 6.48 -3.54 -0.75
N GLU A 42 5.38 -3.85 -0.07
CA GLU A 42 4.35 -4.78 -0.56
C GLU A 42 3.58 -4.26 -1.77
N ALA A 43 3.36 -2.94 -1.84
CA ALA A 43 2.72 -2.27 -2.97
C ALA A 43 3.69 -2.00 -4.14
N GLY A 44 5.00 -2.17 -3.96
CA GLY A 44 6.01 -1.85 -4.97
C GLY A 44 6.11 -0.35 -5.28
N VAL A 45 5.87 0.50 -4.29
CA VAL A 45 5.91 1.97 -4.43
C VAL A 45 6.90 2.59 -3.45
N SER A 46 7.32 3.83 -3.70
CA SER A 46 8.16 4.56 -2.74
C SER A 46 7.32 5.13 -1.58
N ARG A 47 7.91 5.23 -0.38
CA ARG A 47 7.24 5.85 0.78
C ARG A 47 6.82 7.30 0.50
N ALA A 48 7.62 8.05 -0.24
CA ALA A 48 7.31 9.42 -0.64
C ALA A 48 6.04 9.50 -1.50
N LEU A 49 5.80 8.49 -2.36
CA LEU A 49 4.60 8.41 -3.17
C LEU A 49 3.35 8.23 -2.30
N ILE A 50 3.44 7.40 -1.24
CA ILE A 50 2.35 7.22 -0.28
C ILE A 50 2.03 8.52 0.44
N HIS A 51 3.03 9.24 0.96
CA HIS A 51 2.79 10.52 1.64
C HIS A 51 2.21 11.61 0.73
N ARG A 52 2.49 11.57 -0.58
CA ARG A 52 1.98 12.54 -1.56
C ARG A 52 0.56 12.21 -2.04
N ASP A 53 0.29 10.93 -2.31
CA ASP A 53 -0.94 10.48 -2.97
C ASP A 53 -1.95 9.84 -1.99
N CYS A 54 -1.56 9.58 -0.74
CA CYS A 54 -2.39 9.02 0.33
C CYS A 54 -2.12 9.76 1.67
N PRO A 55 -2.49 11.05 1.79
CA PRO A 55 -2.37 11.81 3.04
C PRO A 55 -3.31 11.31 4.13
#